data_AF-A0A1R1DDM1-F1
#
_entry.id   AF-A0A1R1DDM1-F1
#
_cell.length_a   1.000
_cell.length_b   1.000
_cell.length_c   1.000
_cell.angle_alpha   90.00
_cell.angle_beta   90.00
_cell.angle_gamma   90.00
#
_symmetry.space_group_name_H-M   'P 1'
#
loop_
_entity.id
_entity.type
_entity.pdbx_description
1 polymer ?
#
loop_
_entity_poly.entity_id
_entity_poly.type
_entity_poly.pdbx_seq_one_letter_code
_entity_poly.pdbx_strand_id
1 'polypeptide(L)'
;MNLNPEDWPFDDLHMQWHGLASKSYDLNTTNRTLNIDMYTLWIIYRGSGAIVVERQPIALRESHCVLFAPGASIEFAVGREKTLQVFSLTFAAGKLGGHHEGEENIFSYFQNRAVAVTPFSPLLTILETLTASKEASTGLEKFRRSILMQEVLYTFLDRACTGMPSNSKEAVEYTISYIQEHYDRKLTIKDLSAMAEIGPRQYSHIFKQMTGISPMDYVYRVRMEQAKKLLLTSGRDMLSIANQVGFRDEFYFSRRFKQQVGISPTFYVKNTKLRVIGLLYTSHLLALGVTPIGAPDYHIQQNEYVHPYLSSMSSFAWDPYDLDEIKQMKPDIILGYEHMTPGEYEQFSAIAEVVRVTWQSQDVYQQLGNVSTVIDKRQQGRDWLEVHEEKVAVIRERKRALLGVRETCAALVIDKDSFRVAGDRNMGHVLYRALRWKPHPLVQHIIDDYNGSNVFSDALAFEDIYRYDADRLFVMVNIRDASAEAGFRKLQNTEAWQSLKAVRSGNVHVVSFDRWWMYSPLAVEGQLQDIERWIHL
;
A
#
# COMPACT_ATOMS: atom_id res chain seq x y z
N MET A 1 28.65 28.02 12.55
CA MET A 1 28.51 29.47 12.36
C MET A 1 27.38 29.67 11.36
N ASN A 2 26.26 30.29 11.76
CA ASN A 2 25.21 30.68 10.82
C ASN A 2 25.66 32.03 10.26
N LEU A 3 26.31 32.04 9.09
CA LEU A 3 26.61 33.29 8.40
C LEU A 3 25.44 33.57 7.45
N ASN A 4 24.76 34.70 7.68
CA ASN A 4 23.80 35.26 6.74
C ASN A 4 24.55 35.57 5.43
N PRO A 5 24.04 35.28 4.22
CA PRO A 5 24.67 35.68 2.97
C PRO A 5 25.00 37.18 2.88
N GLU A 6 24.28 38.01 3.65
CA GLU A 6 24.53 39.46 3.79
C GLU A 6 25.82 39.80 4.54
N ASP A 7 26.40 38.86 5.29
CA ASP A 7 27.61 39.06 6.12
C ASP A 7 28.90 38.57 5.42
N TRP A 8 28.84 38.21 4.14
CA TRP A 8 29.99 37.62 3.43
C TRP A 8 30.87 38.68 2.76
N PRO A 9 32.20 38.66 3.01
CA PRO A 9 33.12 39.67 2.48
C PRO A 9 33.52 39.36 1.02
N PHE A 10 32.54 39.16 0.14
CA PHE A 10 32.83 38.94 -1.29
C PHE A 10 33.42 40.18 -1.96
N ASP A 11 33.13 41.37 -1.44
CA ASP A 11 33.67 42.64 -1.95
C ASP A 11 35.21 42.72 -1.81
N ASP A 12 35.78 42.02 -0.84
CA ASP A 12 37.23 41.98 -0.60
C ASP A 12 37.93 40.80 -1.31
N LEU A 13 37.17 39.93 -1.99
CA LEU A 13 37.67 38.70 -2.58
C LEU A 13 38.28 38.95 -3.96
N HIS A 14 39.61 38.92 -4.02
CA HIS A 14 40.34 38.98 -5.27
C HIS A 14 40.54 37.57 -5.85
N MET A 15 40.07 37.35 -7.07
CA MET A 15 40.23 36.08 -7.79
C MET A 15 40.98 36.29 -9.10
N GLN A 16 41.97 35.45 -9.35
CA GLN A 16 42.77 35.49 -10.57
C GLN A 16 42.65 34.17 -11.33
N TRP A 17 42.26 34.27 -12.60
CA TRP A 17 42.22 33.14 -13.53
C TRP A 17 43.58 32.44 -13.66
N HIS A 18 43.58 31.11 -13.61
CA HIS A 18 44.75 30.30 -13.95
C HIS A 18 44.51 29.45 -15.21
N GLY A 19 43.39 28.74 -15.30
CA GLY A 19 43.11 27.90 -16.46
C GLY A 19 41.80 27.12 -16.39
N LEU A 20 41.37 26.60 -17.54
CA LEU A 20 40.25 25.68 -17.68
C LEU A 20 40.67 24.51 -18.55
N ALA A 21 40.46 23.29 -18.09
CA ALA A 21 40.74 22.07 -18.86
C ALA A 21 39.49 21.19 -18.90
N SER A 22 39.21 20.56 -20.03
CA SER A 22 38.28 19.44 -20.08
C SER A 22 39.08 18.15 -19.96
N LYS A 23 38.69 17.28 -19.04
CA LYS A 23 39.37 16.01 -18.76
C LYS A 23 38.34 14.89 -18.69
N SER A 24 38.71 13.73 -19.22
CA SER A 24 37.98 12.48 -19.05
C SER A 24 38.73 11.61 -18.04
N TYR A 25 38.06 11.20 -16.98
CA TYR A 25 38.60 10.31 -15.96
C TYR A 25 37.91 8.96 -16.03
N ASP A 26 38.69 7.88 -16.15
CA ASP A 26 38.20 6.52 -15.95
C ASP A 26 38.33 6.19 -14.46
N LEU A 27 37.20 5.89 -13.81
CA LEU A 27 37.15 5.60 -12.38
C LEU A 27 37.46 4.13 -12.07
N ASN A 28 37.70 3.29 -13.09
CA ASN A 28 38.05 1.88 -12.90
C ASN A 28 39.55 1.65 -12.69
N THR A 29 40.38 2.67 -12.88
CA THR A 29 41.84 2.55 -12.67
C THR A 29 42.18 2.69 -11.19
N THR A 30 42.66 1.61 -10.58
CA THR A 30 42.97 1.53 -9.15
C THR A 30 44.19 2.41 -8.79
N ASN A 31 44.16 3.02 -7.59
CA ASN A 31 45.27 3.80 -6.98
C ASN A 31 45.69 5.09 -7.71
N ARG A 32 44.85 5.68 -8.56
CA ARG A 32 45.11 7.03 -9.07
C ARG A 32 44.76 8.04 -7.98
N THR A 33 45.74 8.84 -7.59
CA THR A 33 45.55 9.99 -6.69
C THR A 33 45.84 11.26 -7.48
N LEU A 34 44.98 12.26 -7.38
CA LEU A 34 45.19 13.58 -7.98
C LEU A 34 45.37 14.61 -6.87
N ASN A 35 46.51 15.28 -6.85
CA ASN A 35 46.78 16.37 -5.94
C ASN A 35 46.38 17.70 -6.58
N ILE A 36 45.77 18.58 -5.78
CA ILE A 36 45.27 19.87 -6.19
C ILE A 36 46.20 20.97 -5.66
N ASP A 37 46.93 21.66 -6.54
CA ASP A 37 47.92 22.66 -6.15
C ASP A 37 47.31 24.08 -5.97
N MET A 38 46.12 24.30 -6.52
CA MET A 38 45.40 25.58 -6.52
C MET A 38 43.89 25.37 -6.39
N TYR A 39 43.13 26.41 -6.05
CA TYR A 39 41.66 26.29 -6.04
C TYR A 39 41.16 25.76 -7.37
N THR A 40 40.41 24.67 -7.30
CA THR A 40 39.94 23.94 -8.47
C THR A 40 38.47 23.62 -8.32
N LEU A 41 37.64 24.16 -9.21
CA LEU A 41 36.22 23.81 -9.32
C LEU A 41 36.07 22.74 -10.42
N TRP A 42 35.66 21.54 -10.03
CA TRP A 42 35.22 20.51 -10.96
C TRP A 42 33.75 20.70 -11.29
N ILE A 43 33.42 20.60 -12.57
CA ILE A 43 32.06 20.71 -13.08
C ILE A 43 31.80 19.49 -13.95
N ILE A 44 30.94 18.60 -13.47
CA ILE A 44 30.65 17.31 -14.09
C ILE A 44 29.60 17.51 -15.17
N TYR A 45 30.00 17.42 -16.43
CA TYR A 45 29.09 17.63 -17.56
C TYR A 45 28.64 16.34 -18.23
N ARG A 46 29.25 15.19 -17.89
CA ARG A 46 28.80 13.87 -18.33
C ARG A 46 29.33 12.76 -17.43
N GLY A 47 28.49 11.76 -17.18
CA GLY A 47 28.84 10.56 -16.43
C GLY A 47 28.58 10.67 -14.93
N SER A 48 28.93 9.62 -14.22
CA SER A 48 28.69 9.47 -12.78
C SER A 48 29.73 8.56 -12.14
N GLY A 49 29.87 8.67 -10.82
CA GLY A 49 30.77 7.86 -10.01
C GLY A 49 31.05 8.46 -8.65
N ALA A 50 32.12 8.02 -8.00
CA ALA A 50 32.48 8.52 -6.68
C ALA A 50 33.99 8.77 -6.55
N ILE A 51 34.32 9.79 -5.78
CA ILE A 51 35.70 10.10 -5.37
C ILE A 51 35.77 10.10 -3.85
N VAL A 52 36.96 10.01 -3.30
CA VAL A 52 37.23 10.16 -1.87
C VAL A 52 38.18 11.33 -1.70
N VAL A 53 37.81 12.27 -0.83
CA VAL A 53 38.64 13.42 -0.46
C VAL A 53 38.68 13.48 1.06
N GLU A 54 39.87 13.55 1.65
CA GLU A 54 40.05 13.58 3.11
C GLU A 54 39.31 12.43 3.86
N ARG A 55 39.32 11.23 3.25
CA ARG A 55 38.62 10.03 3.74
C ARG A 55 37.08 10.10 3.72
N GLN A 56 36.48 11.12 3.09
CA GLN A 56 35.04 11.22 2.89
C GLN A 56 34.68 10.88 1.43
N PRO A 57 33.75 9.93 1.20
CA PRO A 57 33.27 9.64 -0.15
C PRO A 57 32.31 10.73 -0.64
N ILE A 58 32.50 11.18 -1.88
CA ILE A 58 31.66 12.16 -2.56
C ILE A 58 31.09 11.51 -3.82
N ALA A 59 29.76 11.38 -3.88
CA ALA A 59 29.05 10.90 -5.05
C ALA A 59 28.89 12.01 -6.10
N LEU A 60 29.23 11.69 -7.35
CA LEU A 60 29.26 12.59 -8.49
C LEU A 60 28.33 12.08 -9.59
N ARG A 61 27.62 13.01 -10.21
CA ARG A 61 26.79 12.81 -11.40
C ARG A 61 26.80 14.09 -12.23
N GLU A 62 26.31 14.00 -13.45
CA GLU A 62 26.07 15.16 -14.30
C GLU A 62 25.38 16.29 -13.53
N SER A 63 25.77 17.54 -13.80
CA SER A 63 25.39 18.78 -13.11
C SER A 63 25.99 19.02 -11.71
N HIS A 64 26.70 18.04 -11.13
CA HIS A 64 27.42 18.29 -9.88
C HIS A 64 28.65 19.18 -10.12
N CYS A 65 28.89 20.09 -9.17
CA CYS A 65 30.09 20.89 -9.05
C CYS A 65 30.76 20.63 -7.69
N VAL A 66 32.09 20.57 -7.65
CA VAL A 66 32.87 20.37 -6.40
C VAL A 66 34.05 21.31 -6.37
N LEU A 67 34.17 22.09 -5.30
CA LEU A 67 35.32 22.98 -5.09
C LEU A 67 36.38 22.28 -4.24
N PHE A 68 37.63 22.30 -4.71
CA PHE A 68 38.80 21.78 -4.00
C PHE A 68 39.75 22.91 -3.63
N ALA A 69 40.31 22.82 -2.42
CA ALA A 69 41.34 23.74 -1.93
C ALA A 69 42.74 23.34 -2.43
N PRO A 70 43.70 24.29 -2.45
CA PRO A 70 45.11 23.95 -2.53
C PRO A 70 45.50 22.95 -1.43
N GLY A 71 46.19 21.88 -1.80
CA GLY A 71 46.58 20.77 -0.92
C GLY A 71 45.60 19.60 -0.87
N ALA A 72 44.41 19.69 -1.48
CA ALA A 72 43.45 18.59 -1.50
C ALA A 72 43.98 17.39 -2.31
N SER A 73 43.74 16.18 -1.80
CA SER A 73 44.09 14.93 -2.47
C SER A 73 42.83 14.14 -2.82
N ILE A 74 42.64 13.85 -4.10
CA ILE A 74 41.46 13.18 -4.65
C ILE A 74 41.83 11.75 -5.00
N GLU A 75 41.20 10.80 -4.31
CA GLU A 75 41.29 9.38 -4.57
C GLU A 75 40.06 8.92 -5.37
N PHE A 76 40.25 8.04 -6.33
CA PHE A 76 39.17 7.54 -7.19
C PHE A 76 38.57 6.26 -6.58
N ALA A 77 37.25 6.25 -6.32
CA ALA A 77 36.58 5.11 -5.67
C ALA A 77 36.18 4.03 -6.69
N VAL A 78 36.38 2.75 -6.34
CA VAL A 78 36.03 1.60 -7.21
C VAL A 78 34.52 1.40 -7.23
N GLY A 79 33.87 1.65 -8.37
CA GLY A 79 32.42 1.50 -8.58
C GLY A 79 32.06 1.03 -10.00
N ARG A 80 30.83 0.54 -10.21
CA ARG A 80 30.36 -0.11 -11.46
C ARG A 80 30.09 0.83 -12.66
N GLU A 81 30.58 2.07 -12.67
CA GLU A 81 30.33 3.06 -13.74
C GLU A 81 31.63 3.60 -14.36
N LYS A 82 31.58 3.96 -15.66
CA LYS A 82 32.71 3.77 -16.57
C LYS A 82 33.57 5.00 -16.91
N THR A 83 33.11 6.24 -16.78
CA THR A 83 33.93 7.46 -17.01
C THR A 83 33.24 8.73 -16.50
N LEU A 84 34.01 9.71 -16.02
CA LEU A 84 33.56 11.08 -15.74
C LEU A 84 34.18 12.06 -16.74
N GLN A 85 33.36 12.93 -17.32
CA GLN A 85 33.84 14.07 -18.09
C GLN A 85 33.64 15.37 -17.30
N VAL A 86 34.75 16.08 -17.10
CA VAL A 86 34.85 17.16 -16.12
C VAL A 86 35.51 18.38 -16.74
N PHE A 87 34.89 19.54 -16.56
CA PHE A 87 35.59 20.82 -16.67
C PHE A 87 36.29 21.12 -15.35
N SER A 88 37.60 21.35 -15.41
CA SER A 88 38.45 21.69 -14.27
C SER A 88 38.83 23.16 -14.38
N LEU A 89 38.11 24.02 -13.67
CA LEU A 89 38.38 25.45 -13.58
C LEU A 89 39.37 25.72 -12.43
N THR A 90 40.49 26.36 -12.72
CA THR A 90 41.57 26.64 -11.77
C THR A 90 41.80 28.14 -11.62
N PHE A 91 41.96 28.59 -10.38
CA PHE A 91 42.11 30.00 -10.05
C PHE A 91 42.88 30.20 -8.73
N ALA A 92 43.44 31.40 -8.56
CA ALA A 92 43.94 31.87 -7.27
C ALA A 92 42.88 32.73 -6.60
N ALA A 93 42.81 32.68 -5.28
CA ALA A 93 41.93 33.53 -4.49
C ALA A 93 42.62 34.03 -3.23
N GLY A 94 42.39 35.31 -2.87
CA GLY A 94 42.89 35.93 -1.64
C GLY A 94 42.13 37.22 -1.34
N LYS A 95 42.25 37.74 -0.10
CA LYS A 95 41.67 39.04 0.28
C LYS A 95 42.61 40.20 -0.11
N LEU A 96 42.05 41.32 -0.55
CA LEU A 96 42.80 42.59 -0.64
C LEU A 96 43.10 43.09 0.78
N GLY A 97 44.38 43.14 1.17
CA GLY A 97 44.82 43.72 2.46
C GLY A 97 45.76 42.87 3.33
N GLY A 98 46.03 41.62 2.94
CA GLY A 98 46.92 40.72 3.70
C GLY A 98 46.18 39.85 4.72
N HIS A 99 46.70 38.64 4.95
CA HIS A 99 46.14 37.69 5.91
C HIS A 99 46.40 38.14 7.36
N HIS A 100 45.36 38.32 8.16
CA HIS A 100 45.48 38.20 9.62
C HIS A 100 45.51 36.69 9.97
N GLU A 101 46.49 36.25 10.77
CA GLU A 101 46.56 34.87 11.26
C GLU A 101 45.27 34.52 12.02
N GLY A 102 44.51 33.56 11.49
CA GLY A 102 43.29 33.04 12.12
C GLY A 102 41.97 33.31 11.38
N GLU A 103 41.96 34.06 10.27
CA GLU A 103 40.73 34.24 9.47
C GLU A 103 40.50 33.10 8.46
N GLU A 104 39.34 32.43 8.58
CA GLU A 104 38.89 31.38 7.65
C GLU A 104 38.57 31.97 6.26
N ASN A 105 39.11 31.36 5.20
CA ASN A 105 38.79 31.71 3.82
C ASN A 105 37.33 31.30 3.52
N ILE A 106 36.53 32.18 2.90
CA ILE A 106 35.11 31.92 2.56
C ILE A 106 34.92 30.61 1.77
N PHE A 107 35.88 30.23 0.94
CA PHE A 107 35.81 28.98 0.18
C PHE A 107 35.84 27.73 1.08
N SER A 108 36.38 27.80 2.30
CA SER A 108 36.44 26.67 3.24
C SER A 108 35.05 26.10 3.56
N TYR A 109 34.02 26.94 3.57
CA TYR A 109 32.63 26.53 3.81
C TYR A 109 32.01 25.72 2.66
N PHE A 110 32.61 25.76 1.47
CA PHE A 110 32.06 25.20 0.23
C PHE A 110 32.93 24.08 -0.37
N GLN A 111 34.06 23.77 0.26
CA GLN A 111 35.01 22.78 -0.23
C GLN A 111 34.52 21.34 -0.03
N ASN A 112 35.05 20.42 -0.84
CA ASN A 112 34.95 18.97 -0.69
C ASN A 112 33.49 18.45 -0.59
N ARG A 113 32.54 19.12 -1.23
CA ARG A 113 31.13 18.72 -1.29
C ARG A 113 30.56 18.86 -2.70
N ALA A 114 29.67 17.94 -3.07
CA ALA A 114 28.97 18.00 -4.34
C ALA A 114 27.77 18.94 -4.27
N VAL A 115 27.72 19.92 -5.16
CA VAL A 115 26.61 20.87 -5.31
C VAL A 115 25.97 20.66 -6.67
N ALA A 116 24.69 20.32 -6.72
CA ALA A 116 23.96 20.21 -7.97
C ALA A 116 23.61 21.61 -8.49
N VAL A 117 24.10 21.95 -9.69
CA VAL A 117 23.79 23.24 -10.34
C VAL A 117 22.71 23.02 -11.39
N THR A 118 21.49 23.48 -11.07
CA THR A 118 20.33 23.43 -11.97
C THR A 118 19.67 24.80 -12.10
N PRO A 119 19.20 25.19 -13.30
CA PRO A 119 19.40 24.51 -14.59
C PRO A 119 20.87 24.55 -15.03
N PHE A 120 21.35 23.46 -15.64
CA PHE A 120 22.78 23.29 -15.95
C PHE A 120 23.21 23.92 -17.29
N SER A 121 22.28 24.03 -18.25
CA SER A 121 22.56 24.54 -19.60
C SER A 121 23.19 25.94 -19.64
N PRO A 122 22.75 26.93 -18.85
CA PRO A 122 23.40 28.26 -18.83
C PRO A 122 24.86 28.20 -18.41
N LEU A 123 25.18 27.36 -17.42
CA LEU A 123 26.56 27.16 -16.96
C LEU A 123 27.43 26.54 -18.06
N LEU A 124 26.90 25.57 -18.82
CA LEU A 124 27.62 25.01 -19.97
C LEU A 124 27.94 26.05 -21.04
N THR A 125 27.01 26.94 -21.36
CA THR A 125 27.24 28.03 -22.33
C THR A 125 28.37 28.97 -21.88
N ILE A 126 28.44 29.28 -20.59
CA ILE A 126 29.54 30.09 -20.02
C ILE A 126 30.87 29.34 -20.14
N LEU A 127 30.90 28.04 -19.84
CA LEU A 127 32.10 27.20 -19.91
C LEU A 127 32.63 27.01 -21.34
N GLU A 128 31.75 26.89 -22.32
CA GLU A 128 32.11 26.85 -23.75
C GLU A 128 32.75 28.17 -24.17
N THR A 129 32.18 29.30 -23.75
CA THR A 129 32.72 30.64 -24.02
C THR A 129 34.07 30.87 -23.33
N LEU A 130 34.24 30.38 -22.10
CA LEU A 130 35.52 30.39 -21.38
C LEU A 130 36.57 29.50 -22.08
N THR A 131 36.13 28.38 -22.65
CA THR A 131 37.03 27.46 -23.37
C THR A 131 37.59 28.10 -24.63
N ALA A 132 36.77 28.86 -25.36
CA ALA A 132 37.19 29.61 -26.55
C ALA A 132 38.13 30.80 -26.22
N SER A 133 38.11 31.32 -24.99
CA SER A 133 38.91 32.48 -24.56
C SER A 133 40.20 32.13 -23.80
N LYS A 134 40.65 30.87 -23.84
CA LYS A 134 41.90 30.42 -23.18
C LYS A 134 43.13 31.18 -23.65
N GLU A 135 43.23 31.47 -24.95
CA GLU A 135 44.39 32.14 -25.57
C GLU A 135 44.23 33.67 -25.69
N ALA A 136 43.35 34.28 -24.88
CA ALA A 136 43.14 35.73 -24.85
C ALA A 136 44.47 36.52 -24.85
N SER A 137 44.68 37.29 -25.91
CA SER A 137 45.96 37.98 -26.17
C SER A 137 45.92 39.43 -25.69
N THR A 138 44.73 40.06 -25.75
CA THR A 138 44.53 41.46 -25.38
C THR A 138 44.11 41.63 -23.92
N GLY A 139 44.33 42.81 -23.35
CA GLY A 139 43.90 43.13 -21.98
C GLY A 139 42.38 43.02 -21.79
N LEU A 140 41.59 43.41 -22.80
CA LEU A 140 40.13 43.37 -22.75
C LEU A 140 39.59 41.92 -22.78
N GLU A 141 40.20 41.04 -23.56
CA GLU A 141 39.84 39.62 -23.58
C GLU A 141 40.18 38.94 -22.24
N LYS A 142 41.32 39.28 -21.63
CA LYS A 142 41.71 38.81 -20.29
C LYS A 142 40.71 39.28 -19.24
N PHE A 143 40.24 40.53 -19.34
CA PHE A 143 39.22 41.07 -18.44
C PHE A 143 37.87 40.34 -18.61
N ARG A 144 37.40 40.15 -19.85
CA ARG A 144 36.17 39.38 -20.13
C ARG A 144 36.25 37.95 -19.60
N ARG A 145 37.41 37.30 -19.71
CA ARG A 145 37.64 35.97 -19.14
C ARG A 145 37.52 35.96 -17.61
N SER A 146 38.01 37.00 -16.94
CA SER A 146 37.85 37.15 -15.49
C SER A 146 36.38 37.28 -15.10
N ILE A 147 35.59 38.06 -15.84
CA ILE A 147 34.13 38.18 -15.60
C ILE A 147 33.45 36.83 -15.73
N LEU A 148 33.70 36.10 -16.83
CA LEU A 148 33.07 34.80 -17.06
C LEU A 148 33.46 33.76 -16.00
N MET A 149 34.71 33.77 -15.53
CA MET A 149 35.15 32.91 -14.42
C MET A 149 34.37 33.24 -13.14
N GLN A 150 34.23 34.52 -12.82
CA GLN A 150 33.49 34.96 -11.65
C GLN A 150 32.01 34.60 -11.76
N GLU A 151 31.42 34.65 -12.96
CA GLU A 151 30.03 34.21 -13.20
C GLU A 151 29.84 32.70 -12.94
N VAL A 152 30.80 31.86 -13.38
CA VAL A 152 30.80 30.42 -13.06
C VAL A 152 30.86 30.20 -11.56
N LEU A 153 31.76 30.92 -10.87
CA LEU A 153 31.91 30.81 -9.42
C LEU A 153 30.69 31.33 -8.67
N TYR A 154 30.10 32.44 -9.12
CA TYR A 154 28.85 32.98 -8.57
C TYR A 154 27.72 31.96 -8.74
N THR A 155 27.57 31.36 -9.93
CA THR A 155 26.54 30.34 -10.17
C THR A 155 26.71 29.14 -9.22
N PHE A 156 27.94 28.66 -9.06
CA PHE A 156 28.25 27.60 -8.10
C PHE A 156 27.97 28.03 -6.66
N LEU A 157 28.47 29.19 -6.23
CA LEU A 157 28.32 29.70 -4.88
C LEU A 157 26.86 29.96 -4.57
N ASP A 158 26.11 30.69 -5.40
CA ASP A 158 24.66 30.88 -5.26
C ASP A 158 23.95 29.55 -5.02
N ARG A 159 24.24 28.52 -5.82
CA ARG A 159 23.71 27.16 -5.61
C ARG A 159 24.23 26.47 -4.36
N ALA A 160 25.47 26.68 -3.97
CA ALA A 160 26.05 26.12 -2.76
C ALA A 160 25.47 26.80 -1.50
N CYS A 161 25.08 28.07 -1.61
CA CYS A 161 24.52 28.88 -0.54
C CYS A 161 23.02 28.64 -0.38
N THR A 162 22.32 28.52 -1.50
CA THR A 162 20.92 28.06 -1.56
C THR A 162 20.77 26.54 -1.39
N GLY A 163 21.88 25.80 -1.53
CA GLY A 163 21.98 24.34 -1.51
C GLY A 163 23.05 23.80 -0.55
N MET A 164 23.03 24.27 0.71
CA MET A 164 23.22 23.33 1.84
C MET A 164 22.25 22.15 1.65
N PRO A 165 22.60 20.91 2.08
CA PRO A 165 21.88 19.70 1.67
C PRO A 165 20.39 19.91 1.86
N SER A 166 19.64 19.74 0.76
CA SER A 166 18.19 19.57 0.67
C SER A 166 17.55 19.62 2.05
N ASN A 167 17.18 20.85 2.45
CA ASN A 167 16.34 21.21 3.59
C ASN A 167 16.54 20.28 4.80
N SER A 168 17.23 20.72 5.87
CA SER A 168 17.34 19.91 7.08
C SER A 168 15.99 19.39 7.61
N LYS A 169 14.87 20.00 7.19
CA LYS A 169 13.52 19.45 7.35
C LYS A 169 13.20 18.28 6.41
N GLU A 170 13.50 18.32 5.11
CA GLU A 170 13.35 17.18 4.18
C GLU A 170 14.23 15.99 4.59
N ALA A 171 15.47 16.23 5.03
CA ALA A 171 16.33 15.16 5.55
C ALA A 171 15.73 14.54 6.82
N VAL A 172 15.14 15.36 7.70
CA VAL A 172 14.40 14.89 8.87
C VAL A 172 13.10 14.19 8.48
N GLU A 173 12.36 14.66 7.47
CA GLU A 173 11.18 14.02 6.88
C GLU A 173 11.51 12.63 6.33
N TYR A 174 12.63 12.48 5.62
CA TYR A 174 13.12 11.18 5.20
C TYR A 174 13.31 10.23 6.38
N THR A 175 13.92 10.71 7.48
CA THR A 175 14.04 9.89 8.69
C THR A 175 12.69 9.59 9.36
N ILE A 176 11.70 10.48 9.23
CA ILE A 176 10.34 10.23 9.72
C ILE A 176 9.71 9.07 8.94
N SER A 177 9.81 9.08 7.61
CA SER A 177 9.37 7.97 6.75
C SER A 177 10.12 6.68 7.08
N TYR A 178 11.44 6.77 7.26
CA TYR A 178 12.26 5.62 7.67
C TYR A 178 11.81 5.03 9.02
N ILE A 179 11.48 5.88 10.00
CA ILE A 179 10.95 5.40 11.29
C ILE A 179 9.61 4.70 11.09
N GLN A 180 8.72 5.20 10.23
CA GLN A 180 7.43 4.57 9.95
C GLN A 180 7.58 3.19 9.30
N GLU A 181 8.62 2.98 8.48
CA GLU A 181 8.89 1.71 7.80
C GLU A 181 9.71 0.72 8.64
N HIS A 182 10.54 1.21 9.57
CA HIS A 182 11.53 0.41 10.30
C HIS A 182 11.48 0.58 11.82
N TYR A 183 10.31 0.89 12.38
CA TYR A 183 10.12 1.10 13.82
C TYR A 183 10.45 -0.14 14.67
N ASP A 184 10.36 -1.34 14.08
CA ASP A 184 10.63 -2.63 14.70
C ASP A 184 12.11 -2.82 15.06
N ARG A 185 13.01 -2.06 14.41
CA ARG A 185 14.46 -2.14 14.61
C ARG A 185 14.93 -1.29 15.78
N LYS A 186 16.14 -1.57 16.26
CA LYS A 186 16.81 -0.72 17.25
C LYS A 186 17.25 0.57 16.57
N LEU A 187 16.50 1.65 16.79
CA LEU A 187 16.82 2.99 16.29
C LEU A 187 17.40 3.84 17.43
N THR A 188 18.45 4.61 17.15
CA THR A 188 18.99 5.61 18.07
C THR A 188 19.04 6.98 17.40
N ILE A 189 19.10 8.05 18.21
CA ILE A 189 19.27 9.42 17.70
C ILE A 189 20.53 9.53 16.84
N LYS A 190 21.61 8.81 17.19
CA LYS A 190 22.86 8.82 16.43
C LYS A 190 22.69 8.22 15.03
N ASP A 191 21.94 7.13 14.92
CA ASP A 191 21.68 6.47 13.63
C ASP A 191 20.84 7.37 12.73
N LEU A 192 19.77 7.96 13.29
CA LEU A 192 18.87 8.84 12.56
C LEU A 192 19.52 10.16 12.16
N SER A 193 20.33 10.75 13.04
CA SER A 193 21.02 11.99 12.74
C SER A 193 22.12 11.79 11.69
N ALA A 194 22.81 10.64 11.73
CA ALA A 194 23.78 10.27 10.70
C ALA A 194 23.11 10.04 9.34
N MET A 195 21.93 9.39 9.31
CA MET A 195 21.14 9.20 8.10
C MET A 195 20.65 10.52 7.49
N ALA A 196 20.33 11.50 8.34
CA ALA A 196 19.98 12.85 7.90
C ALA A 196 21.20 13.75 7.61
N GLU A 197 22.43 13.24 7.78
CA GLU A 197 23.68 14.00 7.66
C GLU A 197 23.72 15.27 8.54
N ILE A 198 23.05 15.24 9.70
CA ILE A 198 22.92 16.36 10.63
C ILE A 198 23.44 15.96 12.02
N GLY A 199 24.03 16.90 12.75
CA GLY A 199 24.46 16.66 14.14
C GLY A 199 23.28 16.30 15.08
N PRO A 200 23.44 15.37 16.05
CA PRO A 200 22.34 14.89 16.90
C PRO A 200 21.49 15.96 17.59
N ARG A 201 22.13 17.06 18.02
CA ARG A 201 21.47 18.20 18.70
C ARG A 201 20.56 18.97 17.75
N GLN A 202 21.05 19.26 16.55
CA GLN A 202 20.31 19.97 15.51
C GLN A 202 19.19 19.09 14.95
N TYR A 203 19.46 17.80 14.70
CA TYR A 203 18.45 16.82 14.31
C TYR A 203 17.29 16.78 15.30
N SER A 204 17.58 16.62 16.60
CA SER A 204 16.54 16.56 17.63
C SER A 204 15.71 17.85 17.72
N HIS A 205 16.34 19.01 17.49
CA HIS A 205 15.65 20.29 17.48
C HIS A 205 14.68 20.41 16.29
N ILE A 206 15.16 20.11 15.08
CA ILE A 206 14.36 20.19 13.85
C ILE A 206 13.24 19.16 13.89
N PHE A 207 13.53 17.92 14.28
CA PHE A 207 12.54 16.87 14.45
C PHE A 207 11.41 17.28 15.41
N LYS A 208 11.77 17.88 16.55
CA LYS A 208 10.78 18.36 17.52
C LYS A 208 9.97 19.55 17.01
N GLN A 209 10.58 20.46 16.25
CA GLN A 209 9.85 21.54 15.59
C GLN A 209 8.83 21.01 14.58
N MET A 210 9.14 19.91 13.89
CA MET A 210 8.26 19.34 12.86
C MET A 210 7.17 18.44 13.44
N THR A 211 7.49 17.62 14.43
CA THR A 211 6.58 16.58 14.97
C THR A 211 5.96 16.94 16.33
N GLY A 212 6.42 18.01 16.96
CA GLY A 212 6.05 18.43 18.31
C GLY A 212 6.69 17.62 19.44
N ILE A 213 7.40 16.53 19.15
CA ILE A 213 7.98 15.61 20.15
C ILE A 213 9.42 15.22 19.82
N SER A 214 10.13 14.58 20.76
CA SER A 214 11.49 14.13 20.50
C SER A 214 11.53 12.95 19.50
N PRO A 215 12.66 12.73 18.78
CA PRO A 215 12.78 11.60 17.85
C PRO A 215 12.48 10.24 18.50
N MET A 216 12.97 10.01 19.71
CA MET A 216 12.75 8.74 20.40
C MET A 216 11.31 8.59 20.88
N ASP A 217 10.66 9.68 21.34
CA ASP A 217 9.24 9.64 21.69
C ASP A 217 8.36 9.37 20.46
N TYR A 218 8.78 9.84 19.29
CA TYR A 218 8.12 9.54 18.02
C TYR A 218 8.26 8.07 17.63
N VAL A 219 9.47 7.51 17.72
CA VAL A 219 9.67 6.05 17.53
C VAL A 219 8.76 5.27 18.48
N TYR A 220 8.70 5.64 19.77
CA TYR A 220 7.80 4.98 20.72
C TYR A 220 6.33 5.14 20.33
N ARG A 221 5.91 6.33 19.90
CA ARG A 221 4.53 6.57 19.45
C ARG A 221 4.17 5.66 18.27
N VAL A 222 5.01 5.60 17.24
CA VAL A 222 4.79 4.72 16.08
C VAL A 222 4.68 3.27 16.53
N ARG A 223 5.59 2.80 17.39
CA ARG A 223 5.52 1.44 17.95
C ARG A 223 4.24 1.19 18.75
N MET A 224 3.76 2.16 19.52
CA MET A 224 2.51 2.02 20.28
C MET A 224 1.30 1.98 19.37
N GLU A 225 1.25 2.79 18.30
CA GLU A 225 0.17 2.72 17.31
C GLU A 225 0.14 1.35 16.61
N GLN A 226 1.30 0.83 16.23
CA GLN A 226 1.40 -0.51 15.64
C GLN A 226 1.07 -1.61 16.64
N ALA A 227 1.45 -1.44 17.91
CA ALA A 227 1.09 -2.37 18.97
C ALA A 227 -0.43 -2.39 19.21
N LYS A 228 -1.11 -1.23 19.21
CA LYS A 228 -2.58 -1.18 19.31
C LYS A 228 -3.25 -1.98 18.20
N LYS A 229 -2.76 -1.86 16.96
CA LYS A 229 -3.27 -2.64 15.82
C LYS A 229 -3.08 -4.14 16.07
N LEU A 230 -1.84 -4.57 16.35
CA LEU A 230 -1.51 -5.99 16.57
C LEU A 230 -2.24 -6.60 17.77
N LEU A 231 -2.42 -5.83 18.84
CA LEU A 231 -3.18 -6.25 20.03
C LEU A 231 -4.63 -6.60 19.70
N LEU A 232 -5.21 -5.93 18.71
CA LEU A 232 -6.59 -6.16 18.31
C LEU A 232 -6.72 -7.17 17.15
N THR A 233 -5.70 -7.33 16.32
CA THR A 233 -5.82 -8.12 15.07
C THR A 233 -5.13 -9.48 15.10
N SER A 234 -4.08 -9.67 15.89
CA SER A 234 -3.14 -10.77 15.65
C SER A 234 -3.42 -12.05 16.44
N GLY A 235 -4.14 -11.97 17.56
CA GLY A 235 -4.33 -13.08 18.50
C GLY A 235 -3.02 -13.66 19.06
N ARG A 236 -1.89 -12.94 18.92
CA ARG A 236 -0.55 -13.37 19.37
C ARG A 236 -0.36 -13.11 20.86
N ASP A 237 0.57 -13.83 21.48
CA ASP A 237 0.96 -13.53 22.85
C ASP A 237 1.66 -12.17 22.97
N MET A 238 1.63 -11.62 24.18
CA MET A 238 2.11 -10.27 24.47
C MET A 238 3.62 -10.10 24.19
N LEU A 239 4.41 -11.15 24.41
CA LEU A 239 5.85 -11.14 24.15
C LEU A 239 6.13 -11.09 22.64
N SER A 240 5.38 -11.84 21.84
CA SER A 240 5.47 -11.80 20.37
C SER A 240 5.11 -10.42 19.84
N ILE A 241 4.06 -9.78 20.37
CA ILE A 241 3.66 -8.43 19.97
C ILE A 241 4.75 -7.42 20.35
N ALA A 242 5.28 -7.52 21.58
CA ALA A 242 6.37 -6.67 22.05
C ALA A 242 7.58 -6.79 21.12
N ASN A 243 8.02 -8.01 20.78
CA ASN A 243 9.15 -8.23 19.90
C ASN A 243 8.92 -7.66 18.50
N GLN A 244 7.73 -7.86 17.93
CA GLN A 244 7.38 -7.39 16.59
C GLN A 244 7.37 -5.86 16.49
N VAL A 245 6.98 -5.15 17.54
CA VAL A 245 7.02 -3.68 17.59
C VAL A 245 8.33 -3.13 18.16
N GLY A 246 9.38 -3.97 18.25
CA GLY A 246 10.74 -3.55 18.57
C GLY A 246 11.08 -3.47 20.06
N PHE A 247 10.31 -4.12 20.93
CA PHE A 247 10.58 -4.27 22.36
C PHE A 247 11.04 -5.69 22.69
N ARG A 248 12.21 -5.82 23.33
CA ARG A 248 12.75 -7.13 23.75
C ARG A 248 12.19 -7.65 25.08
N ASP A 249 11.48 -6.79 25.81
CA ASP A 249 10.99 -7.06 27.17
C ASP A 249 9.50 -6.70 27.24
N GLU A 250 8.68 -7.70 27.50
CA GLU A 250 7.22 -7.61 27.61
C GLU A 250 6.76 -6.67 28.74
N PHE A 251 7.44 -6.69 29.88
CA PHE A 251 7.09 -5.86 31.03
C PHE A 251 7.42 -4.38 30.77
N TYR A 252 8.54 -4.11 30.10
CA TYR A 252 8.91 -2.76 29.68
C TYR A 252 7.96 -2.23 28.61
N PHE A 253 7.59 -3.07 27.63
CA PHE A 253 6.53 -2.75 26.66
C PHE A 253 5.22 -2.41 27.38
N SER A 254 4.76 -3.26 28.28
CA SER A 254 3.49 -3.07 29.00
C SER A 254 3.46 -1.79 29.84
N ARG A 255 4.57 -1.46 30.53
CA ARG A 255 4.70 -0.20 31.26
C ARG A 255 4.66 1.01 30.33
N ARG A 256 5.39 0.96 29.20
CA ARG A 256 5.41 2.04 28.21
C ARG A 256 4.06 2.23 27.52
N PHE A 257 3.39 1.14 27.19
CA PHE A 257 2.03 1.16 26.64
C PHE A 257 1.07 1.80 27.62
N LYS A 258 1.06 1.38 28.90
CA LYS A 258 0.22 2.00 29.93
C LYS A 258 0.52 3.49 30.11
N GLN A 259 1.78 3.88 30.03
CA GLN A 259 2.19 5.29 30.15
C GLN A 259 1.65 6.14 28.98
N GLN A 260 1.67 5.63 27.75
CA GLN A 260 1.21 6.39 26.57
C GLN A 260 -0.30 6.29 26.32
N VAL A 261 -0.90 5.14 26.59
CA VAL A 261 -2.31 4.84 26.28
C VAL A 261 -3.22 5.04 27.50
N GLY A 262 -2.67 5.10 28.71
CA GLY A 262 -3.39 5.29 29.97
C GLY A 262 -3.88 3.97 30.62
N ILE A 263 -3.93 2.88 29.85
CA ILE A 263 -4.38 1.55 30.30
C ILE A 263 -3.39 0.47 29.86
N SER A 264 -3.36 -0.67 30.55
CA SER A 264 -2.45 -1.77 30.19
C SER A 264 -2.85 -2.41 28.85
N PRO A 265 -1.92 -3.04 28.11
CA PRO A 265 -2.23 -3.76 26.87
C PRO A 265 -3.37 -4.78 27.04
N THR A 266 -3.35 -5.58 28.11
CA THR A 266 -4.41 -6.56 28.40
C THR A 266 -5.78 -5.90 28.61
N PHE A 267 -5.81 -4.76 29.31
CA PHE A 267 -7.05 -4.03 29.53
C PHE A 267 -7.54 -3.35 28.25
N TYR A 268 -6.63 -2.89 27.39
CA TYR A 268 -6.93 -2.35 26.07
C TYR A 268 -7.62 -3.40 25.19
N VAL A 269 -7.03 -4.59 25.05
CA VAL A 269 -7.65 -5.69 24.29
C VAL A 269 -9.05 -6.03 24.83
N LYS A 270 -9.21 -6.08 26.15
CA LYS A 270 -10.48 -6.45 26.77
C LYS A 270 -11.60 -5.42 26.59
N ASN A 271 -11.27 -4.12 26.48
CA ASN A 271 -12.26 -3.04 26.52
C ASN A 271 -12.39 -2.26 25.21
N THR A 272 -11.54 -2.51 24.22
CA THR A 272 -11.64 -1.86 22.91
C THR A 272 -12.46 -2.73 21.96
N LYS A 273 -13.63 -2.24 21.55
CA LYS A 273 -14.42 -2.86 20.49
C LYS A 273 -13.80 -2.50 19.13
N LEU A 274 -13.31 -3.49 18.41
CA LEU A 274 -12.80 -3.34 17.04
C LEU A 274 -13.85 -2.72 16.13
N ARG A 275 -13.48 -1.64 15.42
CA ARG A 275 -14.29 -0.99 14.41
C ARG A 275 -13.92 -1.58 13.05
N VAL A 276 -14.70 -2.56 12.62
CA VAL A 276 -14.41 -3.35 11.41
C VAL A 276 -15.32 -2.92 10.28
N ILE A 277 -14.77 -2.77 9.08
CA ILE A 277 -15.52 -2.71 7.82
C ILE A 277 -15.29 -4.02 7.07
N GLY A 278 -16.36 -4.63 6.57
CA GLY A 278 -16.28 -5.80 5.70
C GLY A 278 -16.66 -5.45 4.27
N LEU A 279 -15.72 -5.56 3.31
CA LEU A 279 -16.05 -5.25 1.91
C LEU A 279 -16.93 -6.34 1.29
N LEU A 280 -16.52 -7.61 1.39
CA LEU A 280 -17.33 -8.78 0.97
C LEU A 280 -17.79 -9.65 2.16
N TYR A 281 -17.52 -9.20 3.39
CA TYR A 281 -17.58 -10.03 4.60
C TYR A 281 -18.55 -9.53 5.66
N THR A 282 -19.45 -8.59 5.31
CA THR A 282 -20.45 -8.02 6.22
C THR A 282 -21.27 -9.12 6.90
N SER A 283 -21.81 -10.07 6.13
CA SER A 283 -22.59 -11.17 6.69
C SER A 283 -21.75 -12.14 7.54
N HIS A 284 -20.47 -12.35 7.23
CA HIS A 284 -19.58 -13.18 8.05
C HIS A 284 -19.30 -12.54 9.40
N LEU A 285 -19.06 -11.23 9.45
CA LEU A 285 -18.91 -10.48 10.70
C LEU A 285 -20.15 -10.60 11.58
N LEU A 286 -21.33 -10.40 10.98
CA LEU A 286 -22.61 -10.51 11.67
C LEU A 286 -22.85 -11.93 12.22
N ALA A 287 -22.50 -12.97 11.45
CA ALA A 287 -22.58 -14.36 11.92
C ALA A 287 -21.69 -14.63 13.15
N LEU A 288 -20.56 -13.94 13.26
CA LEU A 288 -19.64 -14.01 14.41
C LEU A 288 -20.06 -13.11 15.59
N GLY A 289 -21.24 -12.48 15.52
CA GLY A 289 -21.73 -11.55 16.52
C GLY A 289 -20.97 -10.21 16.53
N VAL A 290 -20.31 -9.86 15.43
CA VAL A 290 -19.61 -8.57 15.26
C VAL A 290 -20.41 -7.71 14.29
N THR A 291 -20.98 -6.61 14.80
CA THR A 291 -21.59 -5.60 13.95
C THR A 291 -20.49 -4.72 13.33
N PRO A 292 -20.30 -4.73 12.00
CA PRO A 292 -19.36 -3.81 11.36
C PRO A 292 -19.84 -2.37 11.52
N ILE A 293 -18.90 -1.42 11.54
CA ILE A 293 -19.24 0.01 11.62
C ILE A 293 -19.75 0.54 10.27
N GLY A 294 -19.40 -0.13 9.18
CA GLY A 294 -19.73 0.25 7.83
C GLY A 294 -19.78 -0.96 6.90
N ALA A 295 -20.68 -0.92 5.92
CA ALA A 295 -20.77 -1.89 4.85
C ALA A 295 -21.05 -1.21 3.50
N PRO A 296 -20.63 -1.80 2.38
CA PRO A 296 -20.95 -1.25 1.06
C PRO A 296 -22.47 -1.23 0.80
N ASP A 297 -22.93 -0.20 0.09
CA ASP A 297 -24.33 0.02 -0.25
C ASP A 297 -24.99 -1.14 -1.01
N TYR A 298 -24.33 -1.72 -2.01
CA TYR A 298 -24.85 -2.88 -2.73
C TYR A 298 -25.14 -4.05 -1.79
N HIS A 299 -24.32 -4.18 -0.74
CA HIS A 299 -24.40 -5.27 0.23
C HIS A 299 -25.52 -5.04 1.23
N ILE A 300 -25.93 -3.80 1.45
CA ILE A 300 -27.06 -3.40 2.29
C ILE A 300 -28.38 -3.46 1.52
N GLN A 301 -28.39 -3.03 0.26
CA GLN A 301 -29.59 -2.91 -0.56
C GLN A 301 -30.10 -4.26 -1.10
N GLN A 302 -29.19 -5.21 -1.39
CA GLN A 302 -29.52 -6.47 -2.09
C GLN A 302 -29.31 -7.71 -1.22
N ASN A 303 -29.36 -7.56 0.11
CA ASN A 303 -29.14 -8.65 1.05
C ASN A 303 -30.14 -8.56 2.21
N GLU A 304 -31.21 -9.34 2.13
CA GLU A 304 -32.24 -9.33 3.16
C GLU A 304 -31.71 -9.71 4.55
N TYR A 305 -30.65 -10.51 4.62
CA TYR A 305 -30.08 -10.99 5.88
C TYR A 305 -29.37 -9.93 6.70
N VAL A 306 -29.04 -8.77 6.10
CA VAL A 306 -28.42 -7.65 6.84
C VAL A 306 -29.43 -6.60 7.28
N HIS A 307 -30.66 -6.65 6.78
CA HIS A 307 -31.72 -5.68 7.11
C HIS A 307 -31.95 -5.50 8.63
N PRO A 308 -31.94 -6.55 9.47
CA PRO A 308 -32.10 -6.39 10.92
C PRO A 308 -31.00 -5.55 11.59
N TYR A 309 -29.86 -5.33 10.91
CA TYR A 309 -28.68 -4.68 11.47
C TYR A 309 -28.46 -3.26 10.94
N LEU A 310 -29.29 -2.77 10.01
CA LEU A 310 -29.07 -1.49 9.32
C LEU A 310 -29.04 -0.28 10.27
N SER A 311 -29.79 -0.31 11.37
CA SER A 311 -29.76 0.75 12.39
C SER A 311 -28.43 0.83 13.15
N SER A 312 -27.60 -0.21 13.04
CA SER A 312 -26.35 -0.36 13.79
C SER A 312 -25.10 -0.29 12.91
N MET A 313 -25.25 -0.01 11.61
CA MET A 313 -24.17 0.04 10.62
C MET A 313 -24.37 1.25 9.70
N SER A 314 -23.28 1.89 9.30
CA SER A 314 -23.33 2.88 8.22
C SER A 314 -23.23 2.19 6.85
N SER A 315 -23.81 2.81 5.83
CA SER A 315 -23.59 2.45 4.43
C SER A 315 -22.54 3.39 3.83
N PHE A 316 -21.80 2.93 2.83
CA PHE A 316 -20.99 3.81 1.97
C PHE A 316 -21.11 3.37 0.50
N ALA A 317 -20.91 4.30 -0.43
CA ALA A 317 -20.96 4.01 -1.86
C ALA A 317 -19.81 3.09 -2.28
N TRP A 318 -20.13 2.01 -3.01
CA TRP A 318 -19.14 1.02 -3.48
C TRP A 318 -18.59 1.32 -4.87
N ASP A 319 -19.42 1.81 -5.81
CA ASP A 319 -18.98 2.01 -7.19
C ASP A 319 -19.44 3.38 -7.72
N PRO A 320 -18.54 4.39 -7.73
CA PRO A 320 -17.17 4.37 -7.19
C PRO A 320 -17.13 4.37 -5.65
N TYR A 321 -16.02 3.89 -5.06
CA TYR A 321 -15.81 3.88 -3.60
C TYR A 321 -15.79 5.30 -3.00
N ASP A 322 -16.63 5.58 -2.00
CA ASP A 322 -16.50 6.81 -1.21
C ASP A 322 -15.47 6.64 -0.07
N LEU A 323 -14.21 6.94 -0.38
CA LEU A 323 -13.09 6.82 0.57
C LEU A 323 -13.20 7.82 1.74
N ASP A 324 -13.87 8.96 1.55
CA ASP A 324 -14.01 9.98 2.60
C ASP A 324 -15.02 9.55 3.64
N GLU A 325 -16.15 8.95 3.24
CA GLU A 325 -17.11 8.33 4.17
C GLU A 325 -16.45 7.23 4.99
N ILE A 326 -15.71 6.33 4.33
CA ILE A 326 -14.98 5.23 5.00
C ILE A 326 -13.98 5.80 6.01
N LYS A 327 -13.23 6.85 5.64
CA LYS A 327 -12.27 7.50 6.54
C LYS A 327 -12.94 8.17 7.74
N GLN A 328 -14.12 8.77 7.56
CA GLN A 328 -14.88 9.39 8.65
C GLN A 328 -15.39 8.37 9.69
N MET A 329 -15.68 7.13 9.26
CA MET A 329 -16.01 6.03 10.16
C MET A 329 -14.81 5.60 11.03
N LYS A 330 -13.59 6.02 10.64
CA LYS A 330 -12.32 5.75 11.32
C LYS A 330 -12.12 4.24 11.59
N PRO A 331 -12.16 3.35 10.58
CA PRO A 331 -12.01 1.92 10.82
C PRO A 331 -10.66 1.57 11.45
N ASP A 332 -10.66 0.52 12.28
CA ASP A 332 -9.43 -0.10 12.78
C ASP A 332 -8.93 -1.17 11.78
N ILE A 333 -9.86 -1.90 11.16
CA ILE A 333 -9.61 -2.95 10.16
C ILE A 333 -10.60 -2.81 9.01
N ILE A 334 -10.11 -3.00 7.78
CA ILE A 334 -10.91 -3.24 6.59
C ILE A 334 -10.64 -4.67 6.10
N LEU A 335 -11.67 -5.53 6.11
CA LEU A 335 -11.58 -6.87 5.54
C LEU A 335 -11.74 -6.79 4.01
N GLY A 336 -10.62 -6.85 3.32
CA GLY A 336 -10.52 -6.86 1.86
C GLY A 336 -10.55 -8.27 1.26
N TYR A 337 -10.59 -8.35 -0.07
CA TYR A 337 -10.67 -9.61 -0.81
C TYR A 337 -9.35 -9.97 -1.50
N GLU A 338 -9.24 -11.23 -1.91
CA GLU A 338 -8.02 -11.84 -2.45
C GLU A 338 -7.43 -11.08 -3.65
N HIS A 339 -8.28 -10.70 -4.61
CA HIS A 339 -7.86 -10.09 -5.88
C HIS A 339 -8.00 -8.57 -5.92
N MET A 340 -7.88 -7.88 -4.77
CA MET A 340 -7.77 -6.43 -4.78
C MET A 340 -6.61 -5.98 -5.67
N THR A 341 -6.89 -5.05 -6.57
CA THR A 341 -5.88 -4.41 -7.41
C THR A 341 -4.87 -3.68 -6.51
N PRO A 342 -3.63 -3.45 -6.99
CA PRO A 342 -2.65 -2.68 -6.22
C PRO A 342 -3.17 -1.29 -5.82
N GLY A 343 -3.89 -0.62 -6.72
CA GLY A 343 -4.48 0.70 -6.46
C GLY A 343 -5.56 0.69 -5.38
N GLU A 344 -6.50 -0.27 -5.43
CA GLU A 344 -7.51 -0.42 -4.37
C GLU A 344 -6.85 -0.66 -3.01
N TYR A 345 -5.88 -1.58 -2.95
CA TYR A 345 -5.20 -1.88 -1.70
C TYR A 345 -4.47 -0.67 -1.12
N GLU A 346 -3.78 0.11 -1.96
CA GLU A 346 -3.10 1.34 -1.55
C GLU A 346 -4.09 2.37 -0.97
N GLN A 347 -5.21 2.60 -1.66
CA GLN A 347 -6.26 3.53 -1.23
C GLN A 347 -6.87 3.14 0.12
N PHE A 348 -7.24 1.87 0.31
CA PHE A 348 -7.81 1.40 1.58
C PHE A 348 -6.75 1.33 2.71
N SER A 349 -5.50 0.99 2.39
CA SER A 349 -4.40 0.94 3.38
C SER A 349 -4.01 2.32 3.89
N ALA A 350 -4.27 3.38 3.12
CA ALA A 350 -4.12 4.76 3.58
C ALA A 350 -5.17 5.15 4.66
N ILE A 351 -6.26 4.37 4.80
CA ILE A 351 -7.33 4.62 5.77
C ILE A 351 -7.16 3.78 7.03
N ALA A 352 -6.98 2.45 6.89
CA ALA A 352 -6.87 1.52 8.00
C ALA A 352 -6.09 0.25 7.61
N GLU A 353 -5.86 -0.65 8.57
CA GLU A 353 -5.24 -1.94 8.28
C GLU A 353 -6.13 -2.76 7.35
N VAL A 354 -5.62 -3.10 6.16
CA VAL A 354 -6.35 -3.93 5.20
C VAL A 354 -5.89 -5.37 5.33
N VAL A 355 -6.81 -6.25 5.75
CA VAL A 355 -6.55 -7.69 5.79
C VAL A 355 -7.27 -8.34 4.63
N ARG A 356 -6.52 -8.88 3.67
CA ARG A 356 -7.08 -9.64 2.56
C ARG A 356 -7.47 -11.03 3.04
N VAL A 357 -8.74 -11.36 2.90
CA VAL A 357 -9.26 -12.69 3.19
C VAL A 357 -9.48 -13.42 1.86
N THR A 358 -9.05 -14.68 1.80
CA THR A 358 -9.27 -15.59 0.67
C THR A 358 -10.77 -15.83 0.50
N TRP A 359 -11.30 -15.58 -0.70
CA TRP A 359 -12.73 -15.67 -0.99
C TRP A 359 -13.05 -16.68 -2.09
N GLN A 360 -12.40 -16.54 -3.26
CA GLN A 360 -12.80 -17.26 -4.46
C GLN A 360 -12.44 -18.74 -4.36
N SER A 361 -11.28 -19.09 -3.78
CA SER A 361 -10.85 -20.50 -3.71
C SER A 361 -11.48 -21.32 -2.59
N GLN A 362 -12.35 -20.71 -1.75
CA GLN A 362 -12.85 -21.33 -0.53
C GLN A 362 -14.38 -21.33 -0.42
N ASP A 363 -14.91 -22.28 0.36
CA ASP A 363 -16.33 -22.30 0.69
C ASP A 363 -16.69 -21.33 1.81
N VAL A 364 -17.99 -21.16 2.04
CA VAL A 364 -18.53 -20.19 3.01
C VAL A 364 -18.09 -20.47 4.46
N TYR A 365 -17.85 -21.73 4.81
CA TYR A 365 -17.43 -22.14 6.15
C TYR A 365 -15.95 -21.87 6.38
N GLN A 366 -15.12 -22.16 5.37
CA GLN A 366 -13.70 -21.81 5.35
C GLN A 366 -13.51 -20.28 5.41
N GLN A 367 -14.30 -19.53 4.64
CA GLN A 367 -14.31 -18.06 4.70
C GLN A 367 -14.65 -17.57 6.11
N LEU A 368 -15.67 -18.14 6.77
CA LEU A 368 -16.02 -17.81 8.16
C LEU A 368 -14.86 -18.10 9.12
N GLY A 369 -14.19 -19.24 8.95
CA GLY A 369 -12.98 -19.59 9.72
C GLY A 369 -11.87 -18.56 9.58
N ASN A 370 -11.59 -18.09 8.36
CA ASN A 370 -10.59 -17.05 8.12
C ASN A 370 -10.99 -15.71 8.74
N VAL A 371 -12.23 -15.26 8.52
CA VAL A 371 -12.73 -14.00 9.09
C VAL A 371 -12.65 -14.06 10.62
N SER A 372 -13.09 -15.17 11.22
CA SER A 372 -13.03 -15.37 12.68
C SER A 372 -11.60 -15.35 13.23
N THR A 373 -10.63 -15.76 12.42
CA THR A 373 -9.21 -15.71 12.79
C THR A 373 -8.68 -14.28 12.78
N VAL A 374 -9.09 -13.47 11.81
CA VAL A 374 -8.64 -12.08 11.67
C VAL A 374 -9.20 -11.16 12.75
N ILE A 375 -10.43 -11.38 13.18
CA ILE A 375 -11.11 -10.50 14.17
C ILE A 375 -11.06 -11.04 15.62
N ASP A 376 -10.23 -12.06 15.86
CA ASP A 376 -10.10 -12.75 17.15
C ASP A 376 -11.42 -13.31 17.71
N LYS A 377 -12.18 -13.98 16.83
CA LYS A 377 -13.46 -14.64 17.12
C LYS A 377 -13.45 -16.13 16.80
N ARG A 378 -12.28 -16.78 16.90
CA ARG A 378 -12.10 -18.20 16.53
C ARG A 378 -13.03 -19.14 17.30
N GLN A 379 -13.28 -18.88 18.59
CA GLN A 379 -14.20 -19.68 19.37
C GLN A 379 -15.64 -19.51 18.85
N GLN A 380 -16.09 -18.27 18.65
CA GLN A 380 -17.42 -17.98 18.10
C GLN A 380 -17.61 -18.59 16.71
N GLY A 381 -16.56 -18.58 15.88
CA GLY A 381 -16.58 -19.25 14.57
C GLY A 381 -16.77 -20.76 14.69
N ARG A 382 -16.06 -21.40 15.64
CA ARG A 382 -16.24 -22.85 15.92
C ARG A 382 -17.63 -23.15 16.45
N ASP A 383 -18.10 -22.40 17.45
CA ASP A 383 -19.41 -22.58 18.06
C ASP A 383 -20.53 -22.41 17.01
N TRP A 384 -20.40 -21.40 16.12
CA TRP A 384 -21.34 -21.19 15.03
C TRP A 384 -21.36 -22.37 14.07
N LEU A 385 -20.19 -22.88 13.66
CA LEU A 385 -20.07 -24.01 12.75
C LEU A 385 -20.65 -25.30 13.33
N GLU A 386 -20.39 -25.59 14.60
CA GLU A 386 -20.93 -26.77 15.29
C GLU A 386 -22.48 -26.75 15.29
N VAL A 387 -23.07 -25.63 15.72
CA VAL A 387 -24.53 -25.45 15.72
C VAL A 387 -25.10 -25.51 14.30
N HIS A 388 -24.39 -24.95 13.32
CA HIS A 388 -24.82 -24.97 11.93
C HIS A 388 -24.81 -26.38 11.33
N GLU A 389 -23.74 -27.15 11.57
CA GLU A 389 -23.59 -28.51 11.08
C GLU A 389 -24.67 -29.45 11.65
N GLU A 390 -25.02 -29.28 12.93
CA GLU A 390 -26.14 -30.00 13.56
C GLU A 390 -27.46 -29.71 12.84
N LYS A 391 -27.78 -28.44 12.58
CA LYS A 391 -28.99 -28.06 11.83
C LYS A 391 -28.99 -28.66 10.43
N VAL A 392 -27.88 -28.54 9.70
CA VAL A 392 -27.75 -29.11 8.35
C VAL A 392 -27.97 -30.62 8.38
N ALA A 393 -27.43 -31.33 9.38
CA ALA A 393 -27.64 -32.77 9.54
C ALA A 393 -29.12 -33.11 9.77
N VAL A 394 -29.81 -32.36 10.63
CA VAL A 394 -31.26 -32.54 10.89
C VAL A 394 -32.08 -32.34 9.61
N ILE A 395 -31.82 -31.25 8.87
CA ILE A 395 -32.55 -30.94 7.63
C ILE A 395 -32.26 -32.00 6.57
N ARG A 396 -31.01 -32.45 6.46
CA ARG A 396 -30.60 -33.49 5.52
C ARG A 396 -31.31 -34.82 5.79
N GLU A 397 -31.38 -35.25 7.05
CA GLU A 397 -32.09 -36.49 7.43
C GLU A 397 -33.60 -36.38 7.18
N ARG A 398 -34.21 -35.23 7.50
CA ARG A 398 -35.63 -34.97 7.18
C ARG A 398 -35.90 -35.02 5.67
N LYS A 399 -35.09 -34.32 4.88
CA LYS A 399 -35.14 -34.35 3.41
C LYS A 399 -35.05 -35.78 2.90
N ARG A 400 -34.13 -36.58 3.44
CA ARG A 400 -33.94 -37.99 3.08
C ARG A 400 -35.16 -38.84 3.43
N ALA A 401 -35.77 -38.62 4.59
CA ALA A 401 -36.96 -39.35 5.02
C ALA A 401 -38.18 -39.05 4.14
N LEU A 402 -38.36 -37.79 3.73
CA LEU A 402 -39.53 -37.35 2.95
C LEU A 402 -39.40 -37.64 1.45
N LEU A 403 -38.23 -37.36 0.88
CA LEU A 403 -38.03 -37.35 -0.57
C LEU A 403 -37.12 -38.48 -1.07
N GLY A 404 -36.49 -39.21 -0.14
CA GLY A 404 -35.51 -40.23 -0.46
C GLY A 404 -34.18 -39.67 -0.98
N VAL A 405 -33.35 -40.58 -1.50
CA VAL A 405 -31.98 -40.30 -1.98
C VAL A 405 -31.87 -40.17 -3.50
N ARG A 406 -32.93 -40.51 -4.24
CA ARG A 406 -32.88 -40.59 -5.71
C ARG A 406 -33.37 -39.31 -6.41
N GLU A 407 -34.23 -38.54 -5.75
CA GLU A 407 -34.79 -37.30 -6.29
C GLU A 407 -33.66 -36.34 -6.66
N THR A 408 -33.70 -35.89 -7.91
CA THR A 408 -32.76 -34.94 -8.48
C THR A 408 -33.28 -33.51 -8.36
N CYS A 409 -32.38 -32.54 -8.19
CA CYS A 409 -32.75 -31.13 -8.31
C CYS A 409 -31.81 -30.35 -9.25
N ALA A 410 -32.33 -29.24 -9.75
CA ALA A 410 -31.55 -28.23 -10.47
C ALA A 410 -31.93 -26.82 -10.00
N ALA A 411 -30.95 -25.93 -9.98
CA ALA A 411 -31.14 -24.51 -9.68
C ALA A 411 -30.88 -23.69 -10.94
N LEU A 412 -31.85 -22.82 -11.28
CA LEU A 412 -31.88 -22.05 -12.51
C LEU A 412 -31.92 -20.55 -12.19
N VAL A 413 -31.18 -19.76 -12.95
CA VAL A 413 -31.26 -18.30 -12.94
C VAL A 413 -31.86 -17.84 -14.26
N ILE A 414 -32.96 -17.09 -14.21
CA ILE A 414 -33.69 -16.63 -15.39
C ILE A 414 -33.31 -15.18 -15.69
N ASP A 415 -32.89 -14.93 -16.93
CA ASP A 415 -32.65 -13.61 -17.51
C ASP A 415 -33.76 -13.29 -18.55
N LYS A 416 -33.64 -12.21 -19.31
CA LYS A 416 -34.63 -11.80 -20.31
C LYS A 416 -35.01 -12.86 -21.35
N ASP A 417 -34.03 -13.46 -22.02
CA ASP A 417 -34.24 -14.35 -23.18
C ASP A 417 -33.50 -15.70 -23.02
N SER A 418 -32.95 -15.95 -21.82
CA SER A 418 -32.08 -17.09 -21.54
C SER A 418 -32.17 -17.51 -20.08
N PHE A 419 -31.64 -18.68 -19.77
CA PHE A 419 -31.41 -19.12 -18.41
C PHE A 419 -29.97 -19.61 -18.21
N ARG A 420 -29.54 -19.66 -16.96
CA ARG A 420 -28.28 -20.27 -16.54
C ARG A 420 -28.54 -21.31 -15.47
N VAL A 421 -27.64 -22.27 -15.36
CA VAL A 421 -27.72 -23.36 -14.38
C VAL A 421 -26.67 -23.11 -13.31
N ALA A 422 -27.07 -23.14 -12.04
CA ALA A 422 -26.16 -22.96 -10.91
C ALA A 422 -25.35 -24.24 -10.65
N GLY A 423 -24.04 -24.08 -10.50
CA GLY A 423 -23.12 -25.13 -10.03
C GLY A 423 -23.26 -25.36 -8.52
N ASP A 424 -22.17 -25.67 -7.80
CA ASP A 424 -22.20 -25.97 -6.35
C ASP A 424 -21.82 -24.80 -5.44
N ARG A 425 -21.91 -23.56 -5.96
CA ARG A 425 -21.75 -22.30 -5.22
C ARG A 425 -23.07 -21.52 -5.16
N ASN A 426 -23.11 -20.48 -4.31
CA ASN A 426 -24.31 -19.68 -4.03
C ASN A 426 -25.50 -20.61 -3.71
N MET A 427 -26.58 -20.58 -4.50
CA MET A 427 -27.73 -21.49 -4.36
C MET A 427 -27.31 -22.96 -4.28
N GLY A 428 -26.37 -23.36 -5.12
CA GLY A 428 -25.90 -24.73 -5.21
C GLY A 428 -25.12 -25.20 -3.99
N HIS A 429 -24.54 -24.29 -3.21
CA HIS A 429 -23.87 -24.66 -1.97
C HIS A 429 -24.86 -25.30 -1.01
N VAL A 430 -26.02 -24.68 -0.81
CA VAL A 430 -27.05 -25.22 0.08
C VAL A 430 -27.59 -26.54 -0.46
N LEU A 431 -27.89 -26.58 -1.75
CA LEU A 431 -28.52 -27.75 -2.38
C LEU A 431 -27.58 -28.96 -2.43
N TYR A 432 -26.40 -28.79 -3.02
CA TYR A 432 -25.52 -29.90 -3.39
C TYR A 432 -24.43 -30.17 -2.35
N ARG A 433 -23.93 -29.15 -1.63
CA ARG A 433 -22.91 -29.34 -0.58
C ARG A 433 -23.54 -29.55 0.81
N ALA A 434 -24.35 -28.61 1.28
CA ALA A 434 -24.93 -28.67 2.62
C ALA A 434 -25.97 -29.79 2.71
N LEU A 435 -26.98 -29.83 1.83
CA LEU A 435 -28.03 -30.84 1.90
C LEU A 435 -27.71 -32.13 1.14
N ARG A 436 -26.62 -32.16 0.37
CA ARG A 436 -26.24 -33.32 -0.47
C ARG A 436 -27.42 -33.81 -1.33
N TRP A 437 -28.22 -32.88 -1.82
CA TRP A 437 -29.29 -33.19 -2.76
C TRP A 437 -28.64 -33.64 -4.06
N LYS A 438 -29.13 -34.73 -4.65
CA LYS A 438 -28.58 -35.24 -5.89
C LYS A 438 -28.79 -34.20 -7.01
N PRO A 439 -27.74 -33.65 -7.63
CA PRO A 439 -27.91 -32.79 -8.78
C PRO A 439 -28.43 -33.59 -9.98
N HIS A 440 -29.16 -32.93 -10.88
CA HIS A 440 -29.44 -33.49 -12.21
C HIS A 440 -28.12 -33.85 -12.93
N PRO A 441 -28.03 -34.91 -13.76
CA PRO A 441 -26.77 -35.33 -14.37
C PRO A 441 -26.02 -34.22 -15.15
N LEU A 442 -26.74 -33.37 -15.89
CA LEU A 442 -26.10 -32.22 -16.56
C LEU A 442 -25.61 -31.14 -15.59
N VAL A 443 -26.26 -30.98 -14.44
CA VAL A 443 -25.78 -30.11 -13.36
C VAL A 443 -24.52 -30.72 -12.74
N GLN A 444 -24.48 -32.04 -12.53
CA GLN A 444 -23.29 -32.73 -12.05
C GLN A 444 -22.11 -32.51 -12.99
N HIS A 445 -22.30 -32.58 -14.31
CA HIS A 445 -21.25 -32.24 -15.27
C HIS A 445 -20.76 -30.79 -15.12
N ILE A 446 -21.66 -29.82 -14.92
CA ILE A 446 -21.26 -28.43 -14.65
C ILE A 446 -20.44 -28.31 -13.35
N ILE A 447 -20.79 -29.08 -12.32
CA ILE A 447 -20.06 -29.12 -11.05
C ILE A 447 -18.69 -29.77 -11.23
N ASP A 448 -18.60 -30.86 -12.00
CA ASP A 448 -17.36 -31.62 -12.22
C ASP A 448 -16.37 -30.88 -13.14
N ASP A 449 -16.88 -30.19 -14.15
CA ASP A 449 -16.09 -29.40 -15.11
C ASP A 449 -15.67 -28.02 -14.54
N TYR A 450 -15.99 -27.75 -13.26
CA TYR A 450 -15.71 -26.48 -12.61
C TYR A 450 -14.22 -26.27 -12.33
N ASN A 451 -13.70 -25.11 -12.75
CA ASN A 451 -12.30 -24.71 -12.61
C ASN A 451 -12.04 -23.67 -11.51
N GLY A 452 -13.03 -23.33 -10.68
CA GLY A 452 -12.88 -22.37 -9.59
C GLY A 452 -13.44 -20.95 -9.82
N SER A 453 -13.87 -20.58 -11.04
CA SER A 453 -14.25 -19.17 -11.35
C SER A 453 -15.72 -18.91 -11.72
N ASN A 454 -16.44 -19.86 -12.33
CA ASN A 454 -17.81 -19.62 -12.84
C ASN A 454 -18.93 -20.19 -11.94
N VAL A 455 -19.66 -19.33 -11.24
CA VAL A 455 -20.79 -19.71 -10.34
C VAL A 455 -21.95 -20.38 -11.10
N PHE A 456 -22.08 -20.07 -12.39
CA PHE A 456 -23.16 -20.53 -13.27
C PHE A 456 -22.60 -21.03 -14.60
N SER A 457 -23.40 -21.83 -15.32
CA SER A 457 -23.15 -22.14 -16.72
C SER A 457 -23.14 -20.89 -17.61
N ASP A 458 -22.68 -21.05 -18.84
CA ASP A 458 -23.02 -20.12 -19.92
C ASP A 458 -24.55 -19.97 -20.07
N ALA A 459 -24.96 -18.85 -20.68
CA ALA A 459 -26.37 -18.60 -20.95
C ALA A 459 -26.91 -19.62 -21.98
N LEU A 460 -28.05 -20.21 -21.66
CA LEU A 460 -28.74 -21.21 -22.46
C LEU A 460 -30.07 -20.65 -22.94
N ALA A 461 -30.46 -21.00 -24.17
CA ALA A 461 -31.73 -20.61 -24.73
C ALA A 461 -32.88 -21.33 -24.02
N PHE A 462 -34.05 -20.70 -23.87
CA PHE A 462 -35.20 -21.31 -23.17
C PHE A 462 -35.64 -22.65 -23.77
N GLU A 463 -35.42 -22.85 -25.07
CA GLU A 463 -35.69 -24.10 -25.76
C GLU A 463 -34.85 -25.25 -25.21
N ASP A 464 -33.67 -25.02 -24.64
CA ASP A 464 -32.82 -26.08 -24.06
C ASP A 464 -33.24 -26.52 -22.66
N ILE A 465 -34.24 -25.87 -22.04
CA ILE A 465 -34.59 -26.12 -20.64
C ILE A 465 -35.06 -27.56 -20.37
N TYR A 466 -35.69 -28.21 -21.36
CA TYR A 466 -36.14 -29.60 -21.25
C TYR A 466 -34.99 -30.58 -20.99
N ARG A 467 -33.74 -30.19 -21.29
CA ARG A 467 -32.55 -31.00 -21.04
C ARG A 467 -32.23 -31.12 -19.55
N TYR A 468 -32.73 -30.18 -18.73
CA TYR A 468 -32.53 -30.13 -17.28
C TYR A 468 -33.78 -30.59 -16.52
N ASP A 469 -34.43 -31.66 -17.02
CA ASP A 469 -35.66 -32.27 -16.46
C ASP A 469 -35.41 -33.00 -15.13
N ALA A 470 -35.14 -32.20 -14.09
CA ALA A 470 -35.00 -32.64 -12.71
C ALA A 470 -36.36 -32.88 -12.04
N ASP A 471 -36.37 -33.68 -10.96
CA ASP A 471 -37.58 -33.93 -10.19
C ASP A 471 -38.07 -32.69 -9.43
N ARG A 472 -37.14 -31.77 -9.11
CA ARG A 472 -37.39 -30.49 -8.43
C ARG A 472 -36.56 -29.36 -9.03
N LEU A 473 -37.16 -28.17 -9.15
CA LEU A 473 -36.48 -26.98 -9.65
C LEU A 473 -36.52 -25.85 -8.62
N PHE A 474 -35.39 -25.16 -8.47
CA PHE A 474 -35.27 -23.91 -7.75
C PHE A 474 -34.97 -22.80 -8.75
N VAL A 475 -35.82 -21.80 -8.83
CA VAL A 475 -35.81 -20.82 -9.92
C VAL A 475 -35.66 -19.42 -9.35
N MET A 476 -34.56 -18.76 -9.66
CA MET A 476 -34.31 -17.39 -9.29
C MET A 476 -34.46 -16.49 -10.51
N VAL A 477 -35.29 -15.46 -10.44
CA VAL A 477 -35.41 -14.46 -11.50
C VAL A 477 -34.40 -13.34 -11.24
N ASN A 478 -33.58 -12.99 -12.22
CA ASN A 478 -32.55 -11.99 -12.07
C ASN A 478 -33.15 -10.58 -12.07
N ILE A 479 -33.43 -10.03 -10.88
CA ILE A 479 -34.05 -8.69 -10.73
C ILE A 479 -33.14 -7.55 -11.21
N ARG A 480 -31.85 -7.79 -11.46
CA ARG A 480 -30.94 -6.80 -12.04
C ARG A 480 -31.20 -6.58 -13.53
N ASP A 481 -31.89 -7.50 -14.18
CA ASP A 481 -32.42 -7.34 -15.52
C ASP A 481 -33.93 -7.05 -15.45
N ALA A 482 -34.31 -5.80 -15.73
CA ALA A 482 -35.71 -5.36 -15.68
C ALA A 482 -36.65 -6.15 -16.62
N SER A 483 -36.11 -6.90 -17.59
CA SER A 483 -36.89 -7.73 -18.51
C SER A 483 -36.96 -9.20 -18.09
N ALA A 484 -36.22 -9.65 -17.07
CA ALA A 484 -36.17 -11.05 -16.65
C ALA A 484 -37.52 -11.59 -16.18
N GLU A 485 -38.33 -10.77 -15.50
CA GLU A 485 -39.70 -11.19 -15.11
C GLU A 485 -40.58 -11.48 -16.33
N ALA A 486 -40.51 -10.64 -17.36
CA ALA A 486 -41.23 -10.85 -18.61
C ALA A 486 -40.70 -12.09 -19.35
N GLY A 487 -39.38 -12.30 -19.33
CA GLY A 487 -38.71 -13.50 -19.81
C GLY A 487 -39.23 -14.77 -19.12
N PHE A 488 -39.32 -14.74 -17.79
CA PHE A 488 -39.84 -15.87 -17.02
C PHE A 488 -41.30 -16.17 -17.33
N ARG A 489 -42.17 -15.13 -17.43
CA ARG A 489 -43.57 -15.31 -17.85
C ARG A 489 -43.68 -15.90 -19.26
N LYS A 490 -42.80 -15.49 -20.18
CA LYS A 490 -42.73 -16.07 -21.53
C LYS A 490 -42.35 -17.55 -21.46
N LEU A 491 -41.29 -17.90 -20.73
CA LEU A 491 -40.83 -19.27 -20.53
C LEU A 491 -41.95 -20.16 -19.97
N GLN A 492 -42.69 -19.69 -18.97
CA GLN A 492 -43.80 -20.44 -18.34
C GLN A 492 -44.91 -20.86 -19.32
N ASN A 493 -45.07 -20.13 -20.43
CA ASN A 493 -46.06 -20.42 -21.48
C ASN A 493 -45.52 -21.32 -22.60
N THR A 494 -44.26 -21.77 -22.52
CA THR A 494 -43.67 -22.66 -23.53
C THR A 494 -43.98 -24.13 -23.24
N GLU A 495 -44.06 -24.94 -24.30
CA GLU A 495 -44.17 -26.39 -24.18
C GLU A 495 -42.96 -27.00 -23.46
N ALA A 496 -41.76 -26.49 -23.74
CA ALA A 496 -40.52 -26.93 -23.10
C ALA A 496 -40.60 -26.83 -21.56
N TRP A 497 -41.10 -25.70 -21.03
CA TRP A 497 -41.33 -25.54 -19.58
C TRP A 497 -42.43 -26.47 -19.05
N GLN A 498 -43.60 -26.49 -19.69
CA GLN A 498 -44.75 -27.26 -19.24
C GLN A 498 -44.49 -28.78 -19.26
N SER A 499 -43.54 -29.24 -20.07
CA SER A 499 -43.13 -30.64 -20.18
C SER A 499 -42.30 -31.16 -18.99
N LEU A 500 -41.70 -30.27 -18.20
CA LEU A 500 -40.79 -30.63 -17.10
C LEU A 500 -41.52 -31.39 -15.99
N LYS A 501 -40.90 -32.45 -15.45
CA LYS A 501 -41.42 -33.24 -14.32
C LYS A 501 -41.72 -32.38 -13.11
N ALA A 502 -40.80 -31.49 -12.75
CA ALA A 502 -40.97 -30.59 -11.63
C ALA A 502 -42.19 -29.67 -11.82
N VAL A 503 -42.42 -29.15 -13.03
CA VAL A 503 -43.57 -28.29 -13.34
C VAL A 503 -44.88 -29.07 -13.22
N ARG A 504 -44.97 -30.25 -13.84
CA ARG A 504 -46.18 -31.10 -13.77
C ARG A 504 -46.50 -31.59 -12.36
N SER A 505 -45.48 -31.75 -11.52
CA SER A 505 -45.62 -32.25 -10.15
C SER A 505 -45.74 -31.14 -9.11
N GLY A 506 -45.77 -29.86 -9.52
CA GLY A 506 -45.83 -28.72 -8.60
C GLY A 506 -44.55 -28.51 -7.77
N ASN A 507 -43.43 -29.12 -8.15
CA ASN A 507 -42.14 -29.07 -7.45
C ASN A 507 -41.20 -27.98 -7.99
N VAL A 508 -41.77 -26.83 -8.38
CA VAL A 508 -41.01 -25.64 -8.78
C VAL A 508 -41.07 -24.61 -7.67
N HIS A 509 -39.90 -24.27 -7.14
CA HIS A 509 -39.75 -23.28 -6.07
C HIS A 509 -39.13 -22.02 -6.66
N VAL A 510 -39.94 -20.96 -6.80
CA VAL A 510 -39.43 -19.65 -7.18
C VAL A 510 -38.85 -18.99 -5.94
N VAL A 511 -37.56 -18.63 -5.99
CA VAL A 511 -36.81 -18.13 -4.85
C VAL A 511 -36.50 -16.64 -4.97
N SER A 512 -36.45 -15.94 -3.85
CA SER A 512 -36.12 -14.51 -3.82
C SER A 512 -34.66 -14.26 -4.20
N PHE A 513 -34.41 -13.30 -5.09
CA PHE A 513 -33.06 -12.93 -5.52
C PHE A 513 -32.21 -12.43 -4.34
N ASP A 514 -32.73 -11.52 -3.53
CA ASP A 514 -31.99 -10.89 -2.41
C ASP A 514 -31.64 -11.89 -1.28
N ARG A 515 -32.28 -13.06 -1.28
CA ARG A 515 -32.01 -14.16 -0.34
C ARG A 515 -31.12 -15.24 -0.95
N TRP A 516 -31.34 -15.63 -2.21
CA TRP A 516 -30.71 -16.80 -2.82
C TRP A 516 -29.50 -16.46 -3.70
N TRP A 517 -29.33 -15.19 -4.08
CA TRP A 517 -28.10 -14.69 -4.70
C TRP A 517 -26.95 -14.63 -3.69
N MET A 518 -27.24 -14.41 -2.41
CA MET A 518 -26.25 -14.24 -1.36
C MET A 518 -25.47 -15.51 -1.04
N TYR A 519 -24.14 -15.38 -0.91
CA TYR A 519 -23.23 -16.45 -0.54
C TYR A 519 -22.47 -16.09 0.75
N SER A 520 -23.09 -16.38 1.89
CA SER A 520 -22.55 -16.07 3.21
C SER A 520 -23.13 -17.01 4.29
N PRO A 521 -22.53 -17.08 5.49
CA PRO A 521 -23.03 -17.95 6.56
C PRO A 521 -24.48 -17.66 6.96
N LEU A 522 -24.84 -16.36 7.06
CA LEU A 522 -26.22 -15.95 7.32
C LEU A 522 -27.17 -16.34 6.19
N ALA A 523 -26.70 -16.25 4.94
CA ALA A 523 -27.53 -16.60 3.78
C ALA A 523 -27.83 -18.10 3.75
N VAL A 524 -26.83 -18.95 4.01
CA VAL A 524 -27.03 -20.40 4.07
C VAL A 524 -28.04 -20.77 5.17
N GLU A 525 -27.96 -20.16 6.36
CA GLU A 525 -28.97 -20.36 7.42
C GLU A 525 -30.39 -20.00 6.96
N GLY A 526 -30.56 -18.84 6.31
CA GLY A 526 -31.88 -18.42 5.82
C GLY A 526 -32.42 -19.28 4.68
N GLN A 527 -31.55 -19.68 3.75
CA GLN A 527 -31.88 -20.55 2.62
C GLN A 527 -32.27 -21.96 3.12
N LEU A 528 -31.61 -22.48 4.16
CA LEU A 528 -32.00 -23.74 4.81
C LEU A 528 -33.41 -23.67 5.42
N GLN A 529 -33.76 -22.55 6.05
CA GLN A 529 -35.12 -22.34 6.58
C GLN A 529 -36.17 -22.29 5.46
N ASP A 530 -35.85 -21.67 4.32
CA ASP A 530 -36.72 -21.65 3.15
C ASP A 530 -36.97 -23.09 2.65
N ILE A 531 -35.91 -23.90 2.55
CA ILE A 531 -36.01 -25.31 2.15
C ILE A 531 -36.85 -26.12 3.14
N GLU A 532 -36.64 -25.96 4.45
CA GLU A 532 -37.46 -26.67 5.46
C GLU A 532 -38.95 -26.40 5.25
N ARG A 533 -39.35 -25.14 5.01
CA ARG A 533 -40.76 -24.80 4.74
C ARG A 533 -41.30 -25.49 3.49
N TRP A 534 -40.48 -25.65 2.46
CA TRP A 534 -40.92 -26.24 1.19
C TRP A 534 -40.94 -27.77 1.18
N ILE A 535 -40.13 -28.43 2.01
CA ILE A 535 -40.21 -29.90 2.15
C ILE A 535 -41.32 -30.31 3.14
N HIS A 536 -41.85 -29.38 3.92
CA HIS A 536 -43.01 -29.60 4.81
C HIS A 536 -44.36 -29.53 4.10
N LEU A 537 -44.42 -28.94 2.90
CA LEU A 537 -45.59 -28.83 2.03
C LEU A 537 -45.48 -29.84 0.89
#